data_AF-A0A925UG76-F1
#
_entry.id   AF-A0A925UG76-F1
#
_cell.length_a   1.000
_cell.length_b   1.000
_cell.length_c   1.000
_cell.angle_alpha   90.00
_cell.angle_beta   90.00
_cell.angle_gamma   90.00
#
_symmetry.space_group_name_H-M   'P 1'
#
loop_
_entity.id
_entity.type
_entity.pdbx_description
1 polymer ?
#
loop_
_entity_poly.entity_id
_entity_poly.type
_entity_poly.pdbx_seq_one_letter_code
_entity_poly.pdbx_strand_id
1 'polypeptide(L)'
;MATEPTPQRTYRAACPNCGAPVEFRSSASAFAVCSFCKSTVVREGDALRKIGESAELFDDHSPLQLGVAGSYQGAAFTLVGRLQYKYADGTWNEWHALFASGRSGWLSEDNGRYVIAFDAPLEGPTPSATSLKAGAQVEVGGQTWSVASVSAAKLIAAQGELPAKPNLERGFVVSDLRNARGEVGTLDYSEPGTPRWSIGRSVAISELAMTGLAEQAEKALMGRAVECPNCGAALDVKLATTQSIACHQCHSVVDVSQGVGGDLKHYAQANGMAPLIPLGSTGTLALGKAALPWQVVGYAERCEIPESDEDEQTFWREYLLYHRSEGFAFIVDADDGWSWTMPLTGVPERAGSGVKHEGVVYRKLYDYTGMVTYVLGEFYWQVTQNQRTANTDYQGTGSAAAKRLNREQTGRGEQLEVVWSAGE
;
A
#
# COMPACT_ATOMS: atom_id res chain seq x y z
N MET A 1 -13.53 28.62 -31.37
CA MET A 1 -12.17 29.03 -30.97
C MET A 1 -11.95 28.49 -29.58
N ALA A 2 -11.23 27.38 -29.47
CA ALA A 2 -10.84 26.82 -28.18
C ALA A 2 -9.75 27.71 -27.60
N THR A 3 -9.98 28.26 -26.41
CA THR A 3 -8.98 28.98 -25.65
C THR A 3 -7.86 28.01 -25.30
N GLU A 4 -6.67 28.22 -25.88
CA GLU A 4 -5.46 27.50 -25.47
C GLU A 4 -5.22 27.74 -23.98
N PRO A 5 -4.92 26.68 -23.19
CA PRO A 5 -4.58 26.85 -21.79
C PRO A 5 -3.29 27.66 -21.67
N THR A 6 -3.36 28.80 -20.98
CA THR A 6 -2.21 29.65 -20.67
C THR A 6 -1.10 28.81 -20.03
N PRO A 7 0.14 28.84 -20.54
CA PRO A 7 1.22 28.09 -19.92
C PRO A 7 1.45 28.63 -18.51
N GLN A 8 1.20 27.81 -17.49
CA GLN A 8 1.65 28.09 -16.13
C GLN A 8 3.16 28.35 -16.21
N ARG A 9 3.59 29.56 -15.84
CA ARG A 9 5.00 29.97 -15.92
C ARG A 9 5.83 29.01 -15.06
N THR A 10 6.59 28.13 -15.71
CA THR A 10 7.60 27.32 -15.06
C THR A 10 8.70 28.25 -14.54
N TYR A 11 8.89 28.29 -13.23
CA TYR A 11 9.97 29.03 -12.61
C TYR A 11 11.21 28.13 -12.56
N ARG A 12 12.35 28.62 -13.05
CA ARG A 12 13.61 27.88 -13.06
C ARG A 12 14.70 28.74 -12.46
N ALA A 13 15.44 28.20 -11.50
CA ALA A 13 16.56 28.87 -10.86
C ALA A 13 17.70 27.88 -10.57
N ALA A 14 18.91 28.40 -10.39
CA ALA A 14 20.07 27.59 -10.05
C ALA A 14 20.02 27.15 -8.58
N CYS A 15 20.33 25.88 -8.32
CA CYS A 15 20.48 25.36 -6.97
C CYS A 15 21.61 26.13 -6.25
N PRO A 16 21.37 26.71 -5.06
CA PRO A 16 22.38 27.46 -4.33
C PRO A 16 23.54 26.59 -3.83
N ASN A 17 23.41 25.26 -3.85
CA ASN A 17 24.44 24.34 -3.40
C ASN A 17 25.37 23.86 -4.54
N CYS A 18 24.82 23.52 -5.71
CA CYS A 18 25.60 22.92 -6.81
C CYS A 18 25.47 23.64 -8.16
N GLY A 19 24.67 24.70 -8.26
CA GLY A 19 24.44 25.45 -9.49
C GLY A 19 23.52 24.75 -10.51
N ALA A 20 23.16 23.49 -10.31
CA ALA A 20 22.28 22.76 -11.23
C ALA A 20 20.86 23.36 -11.28
N PRO A 21 20.13 23.26 -12.40
CA PRO A 21 18.80 23.84 -12.51
C PRO A 21 17.79 23.14 -11.60
N VAL A 22 16.96 23.93 -10.93
CA VAL A 22 15.77 23.48 -10.19
C VAL A 22 14.55 24.14 -10.83
N GLU A 23 13.56 23.32 -11.18
CA GLU A 23 12.32 23.75 -11.84
C GLU A 23 11.14 23.66 -10.88
N PHE A 24 10.24 24.63 -10.97
CA PHE A 24 8.97 24.71 -10.28
C PHE A 24 7.86 24.91 -11.34
N ARG A 25 7.07 23.88 -11.56
CA ARG A 25 5.90 23.86 -12.44
C ARG A 25 4.68 24.43 -11.72
N SER A 26 4.57 24.22 -10.42
CA SER A 26 3.47 24.75 -9.60
C SER A 26 3.84 26.08 -8.96
N SER A 27 2.94 27.06 -9.04
CA SER A 27 3.02 28.25 -8.17
C SER A 27 2.69 27.96 -6.71
N ALA A 28 2.02 26.84 -6.43
CA ALA A 28 1.70 26.40 -5.07
C ALA A 28 2.85 25.62 -4.40
N SER A 29 3.86 25.20 -5.17
CA SER A 29 5.05 24.54 -4.63
C SER A 29 6.05 25.57 -4.14
N ALA A 30 6.21 25.67 -2.82
CA ALA A 30 7.21 26.53 -2.19
C ALA A 30 8.57 25.83 -2.04
N PHE A 31 8.61 24.51 -2.14
CA PHE A 31 9.79 23.70 -1.90
C PHE A 31 10.11 22.78 -3.08
N ALA A 32 11.40 22.51 -3.29
CA ALA A 32 11.84 21.49 -4.22
C ALA A 32 13.09 20.77 -3.70
N VAL A 33 13.33 19.54 -4.15
CA VAL A 33 14.58 18.81 -3.92
C VAL A 33 15.38 18.77 -5.21
N CYS A 34 16.61 19.28 -5.17
CA CYS A 34 17.50 19.28 -6.34
C CYS A 34 17.82 17.84 -6.77
N SER A 35 17.51 17.48 -8.01
CA SER A 35 17.74 16.14 -8.54
C SER A 35 19.24 15.74 -8.56
N PHE A 36 20.14 16.73 -8.64
CA PHE A 36 21.58 16.53 -8.77
C PHE A 36 22.31 16.34 -7.43
N CYS A 37 22.05 17.22 -6.44
CA CYS A 37 22.79 17.21 -5.16
C CYS A 37 21.90 16.98 -3.94
N LYS A 38 20.62 16.63 -4.15
CA LYS A 38 19.62 16.32 -3.12
C LYS A 38 19.35 17.42 -2.10
N SER A 39 19.89 18.63 -2.29
CA SER A 39 19.60 19.78 -1.45
C SER A 39 18.13 20.16 -1.54
N THR A 40 17.47 20.24 -0.39
CA THR A 40 16.12 20.80 -0.24
C THR A 40 16.21 22.32 -0.29
N VAL A 41 15.48 22.91 -1.24
CA VAL A 41 15.46 24.35 -1.47
C VAL A 41 14.07 24.92 -1.27
N VAL A 42 14.00 26.15 -0.78
CA VAL A 42 12.77 26.94 -0.70
C VAL A 42 12.84 28.10 -1.68
N ARG A 43 11.69 28.44 -2.27
CA ARG A 43 11.52 29.64 -3.08
C ARG A 43 11.17 30.83 -2.19
N GLU A 44 12.04 31.84 -2.18
CA GLU A 44 11.84 33.13 -1.50
C GLU A 44 11.87 34.23 -2.57
N GLY A 45 10.70 34.56 -3.13
CA GLY A 45 10.58 35.48 -4.26
C GLY A 45 11.20 34.90 -5.54
N ASP A 46 12.28 35.54 -6.01
CA ASP A 46 13.05 35.18 -7.21
C ASP A 46 14.38 34.47 -6.89
N ALA A 47 14.63 34.13 -5.63
CA ALA A 47 15.83 33.43 -5.19
C ALA A 47 15.49 32.06 -4.57
N LEU A 48 16.43 31.12 -4.68
CA LEU A 48 16.39 29.85 -3.98
C LEU A 48 17.36 29.85 -2.80
N ARG A 49 16.91 29.31 -1.67
CA ARG A 49 17.74 29.12 -0.47
C ARG A 49 17.78 27.64 -0.08
N LYS A 50 18.97 27.10 0.22
CA LYS A 50 19.10 25.75 0.79
C LYS A 50 18.58 25.76 2.22
N ILE A 51 17.73 24.81 2.56
CA ILE A 51 17.13 24.66 3.89
C ILE A 51 17.34 23.27 4.50
N GLY A 52 17.96 22.36 3.74
CA GLY A 52 18.21 21.00 4.17
C GLY A 52 18.73 20.15 3.01
N GLU A 53 18.75 18.85 3.23
CA GLU A 53 19.19 17.85 2.27
C GLU A 53 18.31 16.61 2.44
N SER A 54 17.82 16.07 1.32
CA SER A 54 17.11 14.80 1.31
C SER A 54 18.12 13.66 1.30
N ALA A 55 17.78 12.54 1.93
CA ALA A 55 18.49 11.30 1.69
C ALA A 55 18.24 10.78 0.26
N GLU A 56 19.06 9.82 -0.15
CA GLU A 56 18.76 8.99 -1.32
C GLU A 56 17.44 8.25 -1.10
N LEU A 57 16.64 8.12 -2.17
CA LEU A 57 15.50 7.22 -2.13
C LEU A 57 16.03 5.79 -1.99
N PHE A 58 15.34 5.00 -1.20
CA PHE A 58 15.44 3.56 -1.37
C PHE A 58 14.82 3.20 -2.70
N ASP A 59 15.49 2.33 -3.46
CA ASP A 59 14.91 1.82 -4.69
C ASP A 59 13.69 0.96 -4.34
N ASP A 60 12.52 1.50 -4.62
CA ASP A 60 11.23 0.86 -4.39
C ASP A 60 10.54 0.49 -5.70
N HIS A 61 11.26 0.66 -6.83
CA HIS A 61 10.89 0.19 -8.15
C HIS A 61 9.45 0.56 -8.58
N SER A 62 8.94 1.69 -8.08
CA SER A 62 7.63 2.21 -8.46
C SER A 62 7.53 2.40 -9.98
N PRO A 63 6.41 2.02 -10.63
CA PRO A 63 6.18 2.36 -12.03
C PRO A 63 5.98 3.88 -12.22
N LEU A 64 5.74 4.61 -11.14
CA LEU A 64 5.59 6.05 -11.12
C LEU A 64 6.97 6.73 -11.05
N GLN A 65 7.07 7.86 -11.73
CA GLN A 65 8.24 8.73 -11.71
C GLN A 65 7.80 10.18 -11.85
N LEU A 66 8.67 11.12 -11.49
CA LEU A 66 8.40 12.54 -11.69
C LEU A 66 8.19 12.82 -13.18
N GLY A 67 7.18 13.62 -13.50
CA GLY A 67 6.77 13.95 -14.86
C GLY A 67 5.73 13.02 -15.47
N VAL A 68 5.39 11.89 -14.82
CA VAL A 68 4.24 11.07 -15.22
C VAL A 68 2.98 11.92 -15.25
N ALA A 69 2.20 11.80 -16.31
CA ALA A 69 0.94 12.50 -16.48
C ALA A 69 -0.23 11.53 -16.55
N GLY A 70 -1.39 11.94 -16.03
CA GLY A 70 -2.61 11.15 -16.03
C GLY A 70 -3.86 12.01 -15.99
N SER A 71 -5.02 11.36 -15.89
CA SER A 71 -6.32 11.99 -15.72
C SER A 71 -7.09 11.33 -14.60
N TYR A 72 -7.68 12.13 -13.71
CA TYR A 72 -8.60 11.65 -12.70
C TYR A 72 -9.93 12.40 -12.83
N GLN A 73 -11.02 11.65 -13.02
CA GLN A 73 -12.37 12.21 -13.25
C GLN A 73 -12.39 13.28 -14.37
N GLY A 74 -11.61 13.06 -15.43
CA GLY A 74 -11.49 13.98 -16.57
C GLY A 74 -10.54 15.15 -16.35
N ALA A 75 -10.00 15.36 -15.14
CA ALA A 75 -9.03 16.41 -14.85
C ALA A 75 -7.60 15.88 -15.02
N ALA A 76 -6.82 16.52 -15.91
CA ALA A 76 -5.42 16.17 -16.13
C ALA A 76 -4.54 16.58 -14.94
N PHE A 77 -3.55 15.74 -14.62
CA PHE A 77 -2.54 16.00 -13.61
C PHE A 77 -1.14 15.54 -14.05
N THR A 78 -0.11 16.02 -13.35
CA THR A 78 1.28 15.57 -13.48
C THR A 78 1.85 15.30 -12.09
N LEU A 79 2.57 14.19 -11.94
CA LEU A 79 3.33 13.90 -10.72
C LEU A 79 4.57 14.79 -10.68
N VAL A 80 4.59 15.76 -9.78
CA VAL A 80 5.66 16.78 -9.71
C VAL A 80 6.55 16.62 -8.48
N GLY A 81 6.13 15.84 -7.48
CA GLY A 81 6.91 15.54 -6.29
C GLY A 81 6.65 14.15 -5.74
N ARG A 82 7.48 13.71 -4.82
CA ARG A 82 7.40 12.41 -4.15
C ARG A 82 7.92 12.50 -2.72
N LEU A 83 7.22 11.87 -1.80
CA LEU A 83 7.66 11.62 -0.44
C LEU A 83 7.72 10.11 -0.23
N GLN A 84 8.82 9.60 0.32
CA GLN A 84 8.97 8.19 0.68
C GLN A 84 9.00 8.08 2.20
N TYR A 85 8.03 7.36 2.75
CA TYR A 85 7.89 7.14 4.19
C TYR A 85 8.32 5.74 4.56
N LYS A 86 8.82 5.59 5.79
CA LYS A 86 9.17 4.31 6.41
C LYS A 86 8.37 4.13 7.69
N TYR A 87 7.85 2.93 7.87
CA TYR A 87 7.32 2.44 9.14
C TYR A 87 8.06 1.14 9.52
N ALA A 88 7.60 0.41 10.54
CA ALA A 88 8.33 -0.77 11.01
C ALA A 88 8.41 -1.88 9.96
N ASP A 89 7.32 -2.11 9.21
CA ASP A 89 7.21 -3.28 8.33
C ASP A 89 7.42 -2.94 6.85
N GLY A 90 7.76 -1.70 6.51
CA GLY A 90 7.98 -1.33 5.11
C GLY A 90 8.09 0.15 4.82
N THR A 91 7.89 0.48 3.55
CA THR A 91 7.89 1.84 3.02
C THR A 91 6.72 2.04 2.08
N TRP A 92 6.19 3.25 2.02
CA TRP A 92 5.20 3.64 1.02
C TRP A 92 5.55 5.00 0.42
N ASN A 93 4.91 5.34 -0.70
CA ASN A 93 5.13 6.60 -1.40
C ASN A 93 3.88 7.48 -1.40
N GLU A 94 4.09 8.78 -1.28
CA GLU A 94 3.09 9.79 -1.58
C GLU A 94 3.57 10.63 -2.75
N TRP A 95 2.90 10.51 -3.90
CA TRP A 95 3.21 11.28 -5.09
C TRP A 95 2.38 12.55 -5.14
N HIS A 96 3.05 13.70 -5.19
CA HIS A 96 2.38 14.99 -5.32
C HIS A 96 1.87 15.18 -6.76
N ALA A 97 0.55 15.10 -6.93
CA ALA A 97 -0.15 15.29 -8.19
C ALA A 97 -0.60 16.75 -8.34
N LEU A 98 -0.04 17.45 -9.32
CA LEU A 98 -0.44 18.80 -9.70
C LEU A 98 -1.46 18.74 -10.84
N PHE A 99 -2.69 19.16 -10.56
CA PHE A 99 -3.75 19.25 -11.57
C PHE A 99 -3.59 20.50 -12.44
N ALA A 100 -4.08 20.44 -13.68
CA ALA A 100 -4.05 21.56 -14.62
C ALA A 100 -4.76 22.83 -14.08
N SER A 101 -5.68 22.67 -13.13
CA SER A 101 -6.33 23.78 -12.42
C SER A 101 -5.42 24.50 -11.40
N GLY A 102 -4.22 23.98 -11.14
CA GLY A 102 -3.33 24.40 -10.06
C GLY A 102 -3.64 23.75 -8.71
N ARG A 103 -4.68 22.92 -8.61
CA ARG A 103 -5.00 22.16 -7.40
C ARG A 103 -3.95 21.07 -7.16
N SER A 104 -3.51 20.94 -5.91
CA SER A 104 -2.69 19.81 -5.44
C SER A 104 -3.55 18.64 -4.98
N GLY A 105 -3.09 17.42 -5.25
CA GLY A 105 -3.56 16.18 -4.67
C GLY A 105 -2.39 15.23 -4.41
N TRP A 106 -2.69 14.10 -3.79
CA TRP A 106 -1.70 13.07 -3.46
C TRP A 106 -2.14 11.74 -4.07
N LEU A 107 -1.22 11.05 -4.73
CA LEU A 107 -1.40 9.67 -5.16
C LEU A 107 -0.54 8.81 -4.24
N SER A 108 -1.17 8.27 -3.19
CA SER A 108 -0.57 7.34 -2.27
C SER A 108 -0.36 6.00 -2.99
N GLU A 109 0.81 5.42 -2.83
CA GLU A 109 1.20 4.13 -3.38
C GLU A 109 1.74 3.24 -2.27
N ASP A 110 1.04 2.15 -2.02
CA ASP A 110 1.44 1.11 -1.09
C ASP A 110 1.14 -0.27 -1.66
N ASN A 111 2.17 -1.11 -1.78
CA ASN A 111 2.06 -2.49 -2.25
C ASN A 111 1.26 -2.68 -3.55
N GLY A 112 1.45 -1.78 -4.52
CA GLY A 112 0.76 -1.82 -5.82
C GLY A 112 -0.71 -1.39 -5.78
N ARG A 113 -1.18 -0.84 -4.66
CA ARG A 113 -2.46 -0.15 -4.55
C ARG A 113 -2.25 1.35 -4.55
N TYR A 114 -3.22 2.05 -5.13
CA TYR A 114 -3.15 3.48 -5.29
C TYR A 114 -4.39 4.13 -4.70
N VAL A 115 -4.20 5.19 -3.93
CA VAL A 115 -5.29 6.04 -3.42
C VAL A 115 -5.01 7.46 -3.87
N ILE A 116 -5.92 8.03 -4.65
CA ILE A 116 -5.86 9.47 -4.95
C ILE A 116 -6.65 10.23 -3.89
N ALA A 117 -5.98 11.14 -3.21
CA ALA A 117 -6.49 11.88 -2.06
C ALA A 117 -6.29 13.38 -2.22
N PHE A 118 -7.14 14.13 -1.54
CA PHE A 118 -7.07 15.58 -1.49
C PHE A 118 -7.24 16.05 -0.05
N ASP A 119 -6.51 17.11 0.30
CA ASP A 119 -6.68 17.77 1.59
C ASP A 119 -8.13 18.24 1.75
N ALA A 120 -8.68 18.00 2.93
CA ALA A 120 -10.03 18.35 3.30
C ALA A 120 -10.00 19.18 4.60
N PRO A 121 -10.93 20.12 4.79
CA PRO A 121 -11.02 20.86 6.04
C PRO A 121 -11.33 19.88 7.18
N LEU A 122 -10.61 20.06 8.28
CA LEU A 122 -10.81 19.30 9.50
C LEU A 122 -11.68 20.11 10.46
N GLU A 123 -12.99 19.93 10.33
CA GLU A 123 -13.97 20.61 11.17
C GLU A 123 -14.31 19.77 12.41
N GLY A 124 -14.39 20.42 13.56
CA GLY A 124 -14.76 19.78 14.83
C GLY A 124 -13.61 19.14 15.61
N PRO A 125 -13.92 18.38 16.67
CA PRO A 125 -12.91 17.71 17.49
C PRO A 125 -12.11 16.70 16.66
N THR A 126 -10.79 16.81 16.68
CA THR A 126 -9.92 15.82 16.05
C THR A 126 -9.44 14.81 17.08
N PRO A 127 -9.55 13.49 16.83
CA PRO A 127 -8.95 12.47 17.68
C PRO A 127 -7.44 12.69 17.84
N SER A 128 -6.90 12.45 19.05
CA SER A 128 -5.44 12.39 19.21
C SER A 128 -4.91 11.09 18.60
N ALA A 129 -3.69 11.11 18.08
CA ALA A 129 -3.03 9.90 17.57
C ALA A 129 -3.06 8.73 18.57
N THR A 130 -2.89 9.02 19.86
CA THR A 130 -2.90 8.04 20.96
C THR A 130 -4.28 7.46 21.29
N SER A 131 -5.36 8.12 20.88
CA SER A 131 -6.72 7.63 21.08
C SER A 131 -7.19 6.68 19.97
N LEU A 132 -6.53 6.72 18.81
CA LEU A 132 -6.88 5.90 17.66
C LEU A 132 -6.39 4.46 17.87
N LYS A 133 -7.25 3.51 17.50
CA LYS A 133 -6.97 2.08 17.59
C LYS A 133 -7.59 1.39 16.39
N ALA A 134 -6.83 0.51 15.72
CA ALA A 134 -7.36 -0.25 14.59
C ALA A 134 -8.64 -1.03 14.96
N GLY A 135 -9.61 -1.02 14.05
CA GLY A 135 -10.95 -1.58 14.25
C GLY A 135 -11.92 -0.69 15.02
N ALA A 136 -11.46 0.38 15.68
CA ALA A 136 -12.35 1.31 16.36
C ALA A 136 -13.14 2.18 15.37
N GLN A 137 -14.34 2.58 15.78
CA GLN A 137 -15.13 3.58 15.07
C GLN A 137 -14.84 4.97 15.64
N VAL A 138 -14.65 5.96 14.78
CA VAL A 138 -14.37 7.34 15.16
C VAL A 138 -15.15 8.31 14.27
N GLU A 139 -15.40 9.51 14.76
CA GLU A 139 -16.01 10.58 13.99
C GLU A 139 -14.94 11.60 13.60
N VAL A 140 -14.83 11.91 12.31
CA VAL A 140 -13.88 12.88 11.76
C VAL A 140 -14.55 13.61 10.61
N GLY A 141 -14.59 14.94 10.66
CA GLY A 141 -15.22 15.77 9.63
C GLY A 141 -16.73 15.49 9.46
N GLY A 142 -17.44 15.22 10.56
CA GLY A 142 -18.88 14.93 10.57
C GLY A 142 -19.27 13.57 9.96
N GLN A 143 -18.30 12.70 9.76
CA GLN A 143 -18.49 11.37 9.20
C GLN A 143 -17.97 10.30 10.18
N THR A 144 -18.68 9.17 10.25
CA THR A 144 -18.18 7.94 10.89
C THR A 144 -17.17 7.20 10.02
N TRP A 145 -16.06 6.83 10.63
CA TRP A 145 -14.97 6.10 10.03
C TRP A 145 -14.58 4.88 10.88
N SER A 146 -14.09 3.83 10.24
CA SER A 146 -13.37 2.74 10.88
C SER A 146 -11.87 2.99 10.76
N VAL A 147 -11.15 2.97 11.87
CA VAL A 147 -9.68 3.00 11.84
C VAL A 147 -9.18 1.69 11.25
N ALA A 148 -8.49 1.74 10.11
CA ALA A 148 -7.86 0.56 9.50
C ALA A 148 -6.47 0.35 10.10
N SER A 149 -5.65 1.39 10.18
CA SER A 149 -4.30 1.29 10.72
C SER A 149 -3.89 2.55 11.50
N VAL A 150 -2.93 2.38 12.39
CA VAL A 150 -2.21 3.46 13.07
C VAL A 150 -0.72 3.15 12.97
N SER A 151 0.01 3.97 12.24
CA SER A 151 1.39 3.69 11.86
C SER A 151 2.31 4.79 12.40
N ALA A 152 3.30 4.40 13.20
CA ALA A 152 4.45 5.25 13.48
C ALA A 152 5.37 5.26 12.26
N ALA A 153 5.57 6.45 11.69
CA ALA A 153 6.22 6.65 10.42
C ALA A 153 7.29 7.74 10.47
N LYS A 154 8.18 7.72 9.49
CA LYS A 154 9.19 8.76 9.28
C LYS A 154 9.36 9.02 7.80
N LEU A 155 9.46 10.30 7.42
CA LEU A 155 9.88 10.67 6.08
C LEU A 155 11.37 10.37 5.94
N ILE A 156 11.71 9.47 5.01
CA ILE A 156 13.10 9.06 4.79
C ILE A 156 13.72 9.75 3.58
N ALA A 157 12.92 10.12 2.58
CA ALA A 157 13.40 10.80 1.40
C ALA A 157 12.29 11.58 0.69
N ALA A 158 12.68 12.61 -0.06
CA ALA A 158 11.79 13.49 -0.79
C ALA A 158 12.39 13.83 -2.17
N GLN A 159 11.54 14.01 -3.18
CA GLN A 159 11.95 14.41 -4.52
C GLN A 159 10.97 15.38 -5.16
N GLY A 160 11.46 16.17 -6.13
CA GLY A 160 10.62 17.06 -6.93
C GLY A 160 10.05 18.22 -6.13
N GLU A 161 8.89 18.72 -6.56
CA GLU A 161 8.18 19.88 -6.04
C GLU A 161 7.18 19.52 -4.95
N LEU A 162 7.22 20.22 -3.82
CA LEU A 162 6.39 19.94 -2.65
C LEU A 162 5.65 21.19 -2.17
N PRO A 163 4.39 21.04 -1.70
CA PRO A 163 3.62 22.16 -1.17
C PRO A 163 4.10 22.59 0.23
N ALA A 164 4.70 21.67 0.99
CA ALA A 164 5.22 21.90 2.34
C ALA A 164 6.68 21.47 2.48
N LYS A 165 7.37 21.99 3.51
CA LYS A 165 8.76 21.63 3.80
C LYS A 165 8.83 20.15 4.19
N PRO A 166 9.63 19.31 3.50
CA PRO A 166 9.86 17.94 3.94
C PRO A 166 10.64 17.95 5.27
N ASN A 167 10.19 17.15 6.24
CA ASN A 167 10.81 17.01 7.55
C ASN A 167 11.32 15.58 7.76
N LEU A 168 12.63 15.39 7.64
CA LEU A 168 13.30 14.09 7.79
C LEU A 168 13.83 13.85 9.22
N GLU A 169 13.64 14.81 10.13
CA GLU A 169 14.27 14.79 11.46
C GLU A 169 13.44 13.98 12.45
N ARG A 170 12.11 14.10 12.41
CA ARG A 170 11.20 13.48 13.38
C ARG A 170 10.32 12.38 12.78
N GLY A 171 10.01 11.39 13.60
CA GLY A 171 8.90 10.49 13.35
C GLY A 171 7.56 11.13 13.71
N PHE A 172 6.48 10.57 13.20
CA PHE A 172 5.11 11.01 13.44
C PHE A 172 4.14 9.84 13.28
N VAL A 173 2.85 10.07 13.56
CA VAL A 173 1.81 9.06 13.39
C VAL A 173 1.00 9.37 12.15
N VAL A 174 0.66 8.35 11.37
CA VAL A 174 -0.35 8.38 10.32
C VAL A 174 -1.43 7.38 10.70
N SER A 175 -2.70 7.74 10.54
CA SER A 175 -3.79 6.79 10.67
C SER A 175 -4.62 6.80 9.41
N ASP A 176 -4.82 5.60 8.85
CA ASP A 176 -5.75 5.37 7.76
C ASP A 176 -7.09 4.91 8.29
N LEU A 177 -8.13 5.50 7.70
CA LEU A 177 -9.51 5.33 8.06
C LEU A 177 -10.29 4.93 6.81
N ARG A 178 -11.25 4.02 6.97
CA ARG A 178 -12.12 3.56 5.89
C ARG A 178 -13.58 3.79 6.24
N ASN A 179 -14.44 3.92 5.24
CA ASN A 179 -15.88 4.01 5.45
C ASN A 179 -16.66 3.06 4.53
N ALA A 180 -17.97 3.01 4.72
CA ALA A 180 -18.88 2.22 3.89
C ALA A 180 -19.04 2.74 2.46
N ARG A 181 -18.58 3.97 2.16
CA ARG A 181 -18.63 4.58 0.83
C ARG A 181 -17.39 4.26 -0.02
N GLY A 182 -16.46 3.44 0.48
CA GLY A 182 -15.22 3.11 -0.20
C GLY A 182 -14.19 4.24 -0.20
N GLU A 183 -14.31 5.20 0.71
CA GLU A 183 -13.37 6.31 0.87
C GLU A 183 -12.28 5.98 1.89
N VAL A 184 -11.16 6.64 1.71
CA VAL A 184 -9.98 6.57 2.56
C VAL A 184 -9.81 7.93 3.23
N GLY A 185 -9.87 7.97 4.54
CA GLY A 185 -9.51 9.15 5.32
C GLY A 185 -8.11 8.96 5.87
N THR A 186 -7.25 9.97 5.79
CA THR A 186 -5.92 9.90 6.38
C THR A 186 -5.72 11.07 7.33
N LEU A 187 -5.49 10.73 8.61
CA LEU A 187 -5.05 11.67 9.64
C LEU A 187 -3.52 11.61 9.73
N ASP A 188 -2.88 12.70 9.35
CA ASP A 188 -1.42 12.83 9.34
C ASP A 188 -1.00 13.78 10.48
N TYR A 189 -0.30 13.24 11.47
CA TYR A 189 0.18 13.97 12.66
C TYR A 189 1.64 14.43 12.51
N SER A 190 2.13 14.61 11.28
CA SER A 190 3.49 15.10 11.03
C SER A 190 3.73 16.50 11.56
N GLU A 191 2.70 17.33 11.73
CA GLU A 191 2.76 18.63 12.41
C GLU A 191 2.09 18.58 13.80
N PRO A 192 2.86 18.71 14.90
CA PRO A 192 2.33 18.69 16.25
C PRO A 192 1.22 19.73 16.46
N GLY A 193 0.08 19.27 16.99
CA GLY A 193 -1.08 20.11 17.30
C GLY A 193 -1.91 20.55 16.09
N THR A 194 -1.45 20.28 14.86
CA THR A 194 -2.18 20.62 13.62
C THR A 194 -2.20 19.42 12.68
N PRO A 195 -2.96 18.36 13.01
CA PRO A 195 -3.08 17.20 12.13
C PRO A 195 -3.66 17.60 10.77
N ARG A 196 -3.08 17.06 9.70
CA ARG A 196 -3.65 17.18 8.36
C ARG A 196 -4.72 16.10 8.16
N TRP A 197 -5.73 16.47 7.39
CA TRP A 197 -6.82 15.60 7.03
C TRP A 197 -6.95 15.55 5.52
N SER A 198 -6.99 14.35 4.97
CA SER A 198 -7.26 14.15 3.55
C SER A 198 -8.29 13.05 3.36
N ILE A 199 -9.05 13.16 2.28
CA ILE A 199 -10.00 12.14 1.85
C ILE A 199 -9.65 11.73 0.42
N GLY A 200 -9.57 10.43 0.22
CA GLY A 200 -9.24 9.82 -1.06
C GLY A 200 -10.12 8.64 -1.41
N ARG A 201 -9.87 8.11 -2.61
CA ARG A 201 -10.51 6.91 -3.15
C ARG A 201 -9.45 6.04 -3.81
N SER A 202 -9.65 4.73 -3.69
CA SER A 202 -8.82 3.77 -4.42
C SER A 202 -8.99 3.97 -5.92
N VAL A 203 -7.88 3.85 -6.64
CA VAL A 203 -7.80 3.93 -8.10
C VAL A 203 -6.87 2.85 -8.62
N ALA A 204 -7.16 2.31 -9.79
CA ALA A 204 -6.19 1.50 -10.52
C ALA A 204 -5.36 2.40 -11.45
N ILE A 205 -4.10 2.03 -11.73
CA ILE A 205 -3.28 2.77 -12.72
C ILE A 205 -4.00 2.84 -14.08
N SER A 206 -4.71 1.77 -14.44
CA SER A 206 -5.51 1.68 -15.68
C SER A 206 -6.64 2.72 -15.75
N GLU A 207 -7.19 3.14 -14.61
CA GLU A 207 -8.24 4.16 -14.53
C GLU A 207 -7.71 5.58 -14.69
N LEU A 208 -6.41 5.78 -14.45
CA LEU A 208 -5.77 7.09 -14.47
C LEU A 208 -5.25 7.50 -15.86
N ALA A 209 -5.38 6.63 -16.88
CA ALA A 209 -4.89 6.88 -18.24
C ALA A 209 -3.43 7.41 -18.27
N MET A 210 -2.56 6.77 -17.49
CA MET A 210 -1.20 7.25 -17.22
C MET A 210 -0.30 7.18 -18.45
N THR A 211 0.56 8.19 -18.61
CA THR A 211 1.59 8.29 -19.65
C THR A 211 2.92 8.67 -19.03
N GLY A 212 4.02 8.21 -19.64
CA GLY A 212 5.38 8.47 -19.13
C GLY A 212 5.76 7.65 -17.90
N LEU A 213 5.02 6.58 -17.59
CA LEU A 213 5.42 5.59 -16.58
C LEU A 213 6.84 5.10 -16.87
N ALA A 214 7.58 4.73 -15.84
CA ALA A 214 8.90 4.13 -16.02
C ALA A 214 8.81 2.92 -16.96
N GLU A 215 9.73 2.80 -17.92
CA GLU A 215 9.77 1.65 -18.83
C GLU A 215 9.86 0.34 -18.05
N GLN A 216 9.40 -0.76 -18.68
CA GLN A 216 9.38 -2.10 -18.10
C GLN A 216 10.60 -2.37 -17.22
N ALA A 217 10.35 -2.44 -15.91
CA ALA A 217 11.31 -2.98 -14.98
C ALA A 217 11.70 -4.42 -15.37
N GLU A 218 11.00 -5.13 -16.28
CA GLU A 218 11.36 -6.48 -16.73
C GLU A 218 12.79 -6.61 -17.29
N LYS A 219 13.33 -5.59 -17.98
CA LYS A 219 14.76 -5.60 -18.36
C LYS A 219 15.70 -5.31 -17.18
N ALA A 220 15.20 -4.67 -16.12
CA ALA A 220 15.89 -4.46 -14.84
C ALA A 220 15.66 -5.60 -13.82
N LEU A 221 14.64 -6.45 -14.00
CA LEU A 221 14.33 -7.60 -13.15
C LEU A 221 15.41 -8.68 -13.26
N MET A 222 16.13 -8.74 -14.39
CA MET A 222 17.26 -9.66 -14.62
C MET A 222 18.48 -9.40 -13.70
N GLY A 223 18.43 -8.41 -12.79
CA GLY A 223 19.48 -8.12 -11.81
C GLY A 223 19.06 -8.21 -10.34
N ARG A 224 17.82 -8.63 -10.02
CA ARG A 224 17.28 -8.63 -8.64
C ARG A 224 17.54 -9.94 -7.90
N ALA A 225 18.72 -10.51 -8.09
CA ALA A 225 19.15 -11.68 -7.35
C ALA A 225 19.71 -11.23 -5.99
N VAL A 226 19.12 -11.73 -4.90
CA VAL A 226 19.75 -11.68 -3.58
C VAL A 226 20.27 -13.07 -3.23
N GLU A 227 21.41 -13.16 -2.55
CA GLU A 227 21.88 -14.45 -2.04
C GLU A 227 21.10 -14.83 -0.79
N CYS A 228 20.54 -16.04 -0.77
CA CYS A 228 19.86 -16.55 0.42
C CYS A 228 20.85 -16.59 1.59
N PRO A 229 20.61 -15.84 2.70
CA PRO A 229 21.53 -15.77 3.82
C PRO A 229 21.72 -17.11 4.58
N ASN A 230 20.86 -18.10 4.32
CA ASN A 230 20.96 -19.43 4.94
C ASN A 230 21.78 -20.43 4.12
N CYS A 231 21.67 -20.42 2.78
CA CYS A 231 22.28 -21.47 1.93
C CYS A 231 23.08 -20.95 0.72
N GLY A 232 23.07 -19.64 0.47
CA GLY A 232 23.78 -19.01 -0.65
C GLY A 232 23.10 -19.15 -2.02
N ALA A 233 21.94 -19.80 -2.12
CA ALA A 233 21.19 -19.87 -3.36
C ALA A 233 20.76 -18.48 -3.84
N ALA A 234 20.88 -18.21 -5.15
CA ALA A 234 20.38 -16.98 -5.74
C ALA A 234 18.84 -16.94 -5.69
N LEU A 235 18.28 -15.84 -5.20
CA LEU A 235 16.84 -15.60 -5.11
C LEU A 235 16.48 -14.47 -6.07
N ASP A 236 15.87 -14.83 -7.21
CA ASP A 236 15.42 -13.86 -8.20
C ASP A 236 14.11 -13.20 -7.75
N VAL A 237 14.18 -11.94 -7.33
CA VAL A 237 12.99 -11.16 -6.94
C VAL A 237 12.30 -10.61 -8.19
N LYS A 238 11.08 -11.07 -8.49
CA LYS A 238 10.35 -10.72 -9.71
C LYS A 238 9.38 -9.56 -9.52
N LEU A 239 8.86 -9.33 -8.31
CA LEU A 239 7.92 -8.23 -8.06
C LEU A 239 8.60 -7.06 -7.36
N ALA A 240 8.39 -5.85 -7.87
CA ALA A 240 8.92 -4.62 -7.28
C ALA A 240 8.60 -4.49 -5.79
N THR A 241 7.39 -4.90 -5.42
CA THR A 241 6.82 -4.80 -4.08
C THR A 241 7.17 -5.97 -3.15
N THR A 242 8.02 -6.92 -3.57
CA THR A 242 8.35 -8.08 -2.72
C THR A 242 9.06 -7.61 -1.46
N GLN A 243 8.49 -7.97 -0.30
CA GLN A 243 9.07 -7.78 1.02
C GLN A 243 9.57 -9.10 1.62
N SER A 244 8.97 -10.24 1.24
CA SER A 244 9.46 -11.57 1.63
C SER A 244 9.53 -12.52 0.45
N ILE A 245 10.57 -13.34 0.40
CA ILE A 245 10.74 -14.40 -0.59
C ILE A 245 11.17 -15.71 0.07
N ALA A 246 10.49 -16.81 -0.27
CA ALA A 246 10.90 -18.14 0.15
C ALA A 246 11.98 -18.70 -0.78
N CYS A 247 13.11 -19.14 -0.21
CA CYS A 247 14.18 -19.77 -0.96
C CYS A 247 13.70 -21.08 -1.58
N HIS A 248 13.81 -21.21 -2.90
CA HIS A 248 13.40 -22.43 -3.61
C HIS A 248 14.28 -23.65 -3.29
N GLN A 249 15.50 -23.45 -2.76
CA GLN A 249 16.45 -24.53 -2.48
C GLN A 249 16.41 -25.02 -1.03
N CYS A 250 16.41 -24.11 -0.04
CA CYS A 250 16.43 -24.47 1.39
C CYS A 250 15.15 -24.09 2.14
N HIS A 251 14.16 -23.53 1.44
CA HIS A 251 12.87 -23.07 1.98
C HIS A 251 12.94 -21.99 3.05
N SER A 252 14.10 -21.42 3.38
CA SER A 252 14.16 -20.26 4.30
C SER A 252 13.37 -19.09 3.74
N VAL A 253 12.59 -18.42 4.60
CA VAL A 253 11.89 -17.19 4.26
C VAL A 253 12.84 -16.04 4.53
N VAL A 254 13.09 -15.23 3.50
CA VAL A 254 14.05 -14.13 3.52
C VAL A 254 13.29 -12.81 3.46
N ASP A 255 13.58 -11.93 4.41
CA ASP A 255 13.11 -10.54 4.43
C ASP A 255 13.98 -9.71 3.48
N VAL A 256 13.35 -9.16 2.45
CA VAL A 256 13.96 -8.27 1.45
C VAL A 256 13.39 -6.85 1.52
N SER A 257 12.63 -6.51 2.57
CA SER A 257 12.00 -5.20 2.75
C SER A 257 12.99 -4.03 2.80
N GLN A 258 14.26 -4.30 3.09
CA GLN A 258 15.33 -3.30 3.11
C GLN A 258 16.03 -3.13 1.74
N GLY A 259 15.57 -3.82 0.70
CA GLY A 259 16.14 -3.78 -0.65
C GLY A 259 17.38 -4.68 -0.84
N VAL A 260 17.84 -4.76 -2.09
CA VAL A 260 19.03 -5.53 -2.49
C VAL A 260 20.28 -4.90 -1.83
N GLY A 261 21.01 -5.69 -1.05
CA GLY A 261 22.20 -5.23 -0.31
C GLY A 261 21.93 -4.76 1.13
N GLY A 262 20.67 -4.80 1.59
CA GLY A 262 20.33 -4.65 3.01
C GLY A 262 20.74 -5.86 3.84
N ASP A 263 20.67 -5.73 5.18
CA ASP A 263 20.87 -6.86 6.10
C ASP A 263 19.68 -7.81 6.02
N LEU A 264 19.86 -8.95 5.34
CA LEU A 264 18.80 -9.90 5.05
C LEU A 264 18.53 -10.81 6.26
N LYS A 265 17.43 -10.53 6.96
CA LYS A 265 16.91 -11.43 7.98
C LYS A 265 16.25 -12.63 7.33
N HIS A 266 16.28 -13.77 8.02
CA HIS A 266 15.59 -14.96 7.56
C HIS A 266 15.17 -15.85 8.72
N TYR A 267 14.21 -16.73 8.46
CA TYR A 267 13.94 -17.89 9.31
C TYR A 267 13.82 -19.15 8.47
N ALA A 268 14.24 -20.27 9.05
CA ALA A 268 13.99 -21.57 8.45
C ALA A 268 12.56 -22.02 8.75
N GLN A 269 11.94 -22.66 7.77
CA GLN A 269 10.66 -23.34 7.90
C GLN A 269 10.85 -24.80 7.48
N ALA A 270 10.02 -25.68 8.02
CA ALA A 270 10.00 -27.10 7.74
C ALA A 270 8.55 -27.54 7.51
N ASN A 271 8.37 -28.66 6.82
CA ASN A 271 7.07 -29.33 6.62
C ASN A 271 6.01 -28.49 5.89
N GLY A 272 6.13 -28.39 4.57
CA GLY A 272 5.07 -27.89 3.69
C GLY A 272 4.69 -28.90 2.62
N MET A 273 3.47 -28.82 2.13
CA MET A 273 2.98 -29.57 0.99
C MET A 273 3.38 -28.87 -0.31
N ALA A 274 3.52 -29.67 -1.38
CA ALA A 274 3.64 -29.09 -2.71
C ALA A 274 2.31 -28.41 -3.07
N PRO A 275 2.31 -27.17 -3.59
CA PRO A 275 1.09 -26.47 -3.97
C PRO A 275 0.41 -27.21 -5.13
N LEU A 276 -0.93 -27.30 -5.08
CA LEU A 276 -1.72 -27.91 -6.17
C LEU A 276 -1.64 -27.08 -7.46
N ILE A 277 -1.55 -25.75 -7.30
CA ILE A 277 -1.28 -24.82 -8.40
C ILE A 277 0.17 -24.35 -8.29
N PRO A 278 1.07 -24.77 -9.21
CA PRO A 278 2.48 -24.39 -9.13
C PRO A 278 2.69 -22.88 -9.20
N LEU A 279 3.67 -22.38 -8.45
CA LEU A 279 4.12 -20.99 -8.57
C LEU A 279 4.52 -20.65 -10.01
N GLY A 280 4.22 -19.43 -10.45
CA GLY A 280 4.46 -18.94 -11.80
C GLY A 280 3.37 -19.31 -12.81
N SER A 281 2.43 -20.21 -12.46
CA SER A 281 1.28 -20.55 -13.31
C SER A 281 0.43 -19.32 -13.59
N THR A 282 -0.09 -19.20 -14.80
CA THR A 282 -1.02 -18.13 -15.20
C THR A 282 -2.36 -18.73 -15.62
N GLY A 283 -3.45 -18.20 -15.08
CA GLY A 283 -4.82 -18.60 -15.41
C GLY A 283 -5.71 -17.40 -15.68
N THR A 284 -6.73 -17.57 -16.52
CA THR A 284 -7.72 -16.52 -16.80
C THR A 284 -8.91 -16.67 -15.87
N LEU A 285 -9.13 -15.70 -14.98
CA LEU A 285 -10.16 -15.76 -13.93
C LEU A 285 -11.01 -14.48 -13.89
N ALA A 286 -12.30 -14.64 -13.65
CA ALA A 286 -13.25 -13.56 -13.41
C ALA A 286 -13.48 -13.39 -11.89
N LEU A 287 -12.67 -12.53 -11.26
CA LEU A 287 -12.70 -12.28 -9.81
C LEU A 287 -13.56 -11.04 -9.51
N GLY A 288 -14.88 -11.18 -9.66
CA GLY A 288 -15.85 -10.08 -9.47
C GLY A 288 -15.89 -9.03 -10.60
N LYS A 289 -15.07 -9.20 -11.64
CA LYS A 289 -14.99 -8.34 -12.82
C LYS A 289 -14.74 -9.16 -14.09
N ALA A 290 -14.42 -8.49 -15.20
CA ALA A 290 -14.04 -9.15 -16.44
C ALA A 290 -12.88 -10.14 -16.22
N ALA A 291 -12.86 -11.21 -17.01
CA ALA A 291 -11.83 -12.23 -16.90
C ALA A 291 -10.45 -11.69 -17.31
N LEU A 292 -9.45 -11.86 -16.44
CA LEU A 292 -8.10 -11.34 -16.62
C LEU A 292 -7.05 -12.44 -16.37
N PRO A 293 -5.83 -12.32 -16.94
CA PRO A 293 -4.75 -13.30 -16.73
C PRO A 293 -4.03 -13.08 -15.40
N TRP A 294 -4.29 -13.90 -14.40
CA TRP A 294 -3.66 -13.82 -13.08
C TRP A 294 -2.51 -14.82 -12.96
N GLN A 295 -1.36 -14.36 -12.46
CA GLN A 295 -0.22 -15.23 -12.17
C GLN A 295 -0.15 -15.57 -10.68
N VAL A 296 0.08 -16.84 -10.35
CA VAL A 296 0.39 -17.28 -8.98
C VAL A 296 1.83 -16.88 -8.65
N VAL A 297 2.01 -16.02 -7.65
CA VAL A 297 3.34 -15.51 -7.25
C VAL A 297 3.74 -15.96 -5.84
N GLY A 298 2.77 -16.32 -5.01
CA GLY A 298 3.00 -16.81 -3.66
C GLY A 298 2.01 -17.91 -3.28
N TYR A 299 2.39 -18.71 -2.29
CA TYR A 299 1.59 -19.78 -1.71
C TYR A 299 1.81 -19.77 -0.20
N ALA A 300 0.74 -19.72 0.58
CA ALA A 300 0.79 -19.78 2.03
C ALA A 300 -0.08 -20.91 2.56
N GLU A 301 0.46 -21.72 3.45
CA GLU A 301 -0.29 -22.62 4.31
C GLU A 301 -0.56 -21.92 5.63
N ARG A 302 -1.79 -22.08 6.09
CA ARG A 302 -2.25 -21.50 7.34
C ARG A 302 -3.06 -22.52 8.09
N CYS A 303 -3.10 -22.34 9.39
CA CYS A 303 -3.93 -23.15 10.26
C CYS A 303 -4.69 -22.30 11.27
N GLU A 304 -5.78 -22.85 11.76
CA GLU A 304 -6.41 -22.34 12.95
C GLU A 304 -5.58 -22.75 14.16
N ILE A 305 -5.37 -21.82 15.09
CA ILE A 305 -4.75 -22.14 16.37
C ILE A 305 -5.83 -22.77 17.25
N PRO A 306 -5.70 -24.06 17.63
CA PRO A 306 -6.69 -24.73 18.46
C PRO A 306 -6.82 -24.06 19.83
N GLU A 307 -8.02 -24.10 20.42
CA GLU A 307 -8.26 -23.53 21.76
C GLU A 307 -7.65 -24.40 22.87
N SER A 308 -7.50 -25.70 22.61
CA SER A 308 -6.83 -26.66 23.50
C SER A 308 -5.95 -27.65 22.73
N ASP A 309 -4.99 -28.28 23.40
CA ASP A 309 -4.10 -29.28 22.78
C ASP A 309 -4.83 -30.57 22.34
N GLU A 310 -6.11 -30.72 22.71
CA GLU A 310 -6.97 -31.85 22.31
C GLU A 310 -7.74 -31.58 21.01
N ASP A 311 -7.82 -30.33 20.55
CA ASP A 311 -8.57 -29.95 19.35
C ASP A 311 -7.76 -30.22 18.08
N GLU A 312 -8.45 -30.72 17.04
CA GLU A 312 -7.83 -30.91 15.73
C GLU A 312 -7.51 -29.56 15.08
N GLN A 313 -6.32 -29.48 14.49
CA GLN A 313 -5.89 -28.29 13.77
C GLN A 313 -6.41 -28.31 12.33
N THR A 314 -7.24 -27.33 11.99
CA THR A 314 -7.75 -27.12 10.62
C THR A 314 -6.74 -26.33 9.80
N PHE A 315 -6.49 -26.74 8.56
CA PHE A 315 -5.56 -26.10 7.63
C PHE A 315 -6.26 -25.59 6.37
N TRP A 316 -5.80 -24.45 5.86
CA TRP A 316 -6.17 -23.95 4.53
C TRP A 316 -4.94 -23.41 3.81
N ARG A 317 -5.08 -23.24 2.49
CA ARG A 317 -4.01 -22.75 1.62
C ARG A 317 -4.49 -21.51 0.89
N GLU A 318 -3.60 -20.54 0.76
CA GLU A 318 -3.83 -19.29 0.05
C GLU A 318 -2.82 -19.17 -1.10
N TYR A 319 -3.31 -18.98 -2.32
CA TYR A 319 -2.49 -18.68 -3.48
C TYR A 319 -2.57 -17.18 -3.75
N LEU A 320 -1.44 -16.49 -3.62
CA LEU A 320 -1.33 -15.08 -3.93
C LEU A 320 -1.26 -14.92 -5.45
N LEU A 321 -2.26 -14.25 -6.00
CA LEU A 321 -2.36 -13.91 -7.41
C LEU A 321 -1.92 -12.47 -7.65
N TYR A 322 -1.24 -12.24 -8.77
CA TYR A 322 -0.81 -10.92 -9.20
C TYR A 322 -1.30 -10.61 -10.62
N HIS A 323 -1.75 -9.37 -10.82
CA HIS A 323 -1.97 -8.75 -12.11
C HIS A 323 -1.47 -7.30 -12.08
N ARG A 324 -0.67 -6.91 -13.07
CA ARG A 324 0.03 -5.61 -13.07
C ARG A 324 -0.87 -4.39 -12.90
N SER A 325 -2.04 -4.36 -13.54
CA SER A 325 -2.96 -3.22 -13.45
C SER A 325 -3.98 -3.33 -12.32
N GLU A 326 -4.21 -4.54 -11.81
CA GLU A 326 -5.31 -4.81 -10.85
C GLU A 326 -4.80 -5.12 -9.44
N GLY A 327 -3.48 -5.25 -9.26
CA GLY A 327 -2.85 -5.57 -7.99
C GLY A 327 -2.93 -7.05 -7.66
N PHE A 328 -3.36 -7.36 -6.44
CA PHE A 328 -3.31 -8.69 -5.87
C PHE A 328 -4.70 -9.25 -5.55
N ALA A 329 -4.85 -10.55 -5.69
CA ALA A 329 -6.02 -11.32 -5.29
C ALA A 329 -5.57 -12.64 -4.65
N PHE A 330 -6.50 -13.37 -4.04
CA PHE A 330 -6.21 -14.64 -3.41
C PHE A 330 -7.18 -15.70 -3.93
N ILE A 331 -6.66 -16.91 -4.13
CA ILE A 331 -7.47 -18.12 -4.17
C ILE A 331 -7.25 -18.85 -2.84
N VAL A 332 -8.33 -19.29 -2.22
CA VAL A 332 -8.31 -20.02 -0.95
C VAL A 332 -8.79 -21.44 -1.20
N ASP A 333 -7.99 -22.41 -0.78
CA ASP A 333 -8.27 -23.85 -0.80
C ASP A 333 -8.42 -24.34 0.64
N ALA A 334 -9.67 -24.57 1.04
CA ALA A 334 -10.07 -25.00 2.37
C ALA A 334 -10.92 -26.28 2.29
N ASP A 335 -11.21 -26.89 3.42
CA ASP A 335 -11.95 -28.17 3.48
C ASP A 335 -13.38 -28.07 2.94
N ASP A 336 -13.98 -26.88 2.93
CA ASP A 336 -15.30 -26.61 2.35
C ASP A 336 -15.26 -26.26 0.85
N GLY A 337 -14.06 -26.20 0.26
CA GLY A 337 -13.82 -26.03 -1.17
C GLY A 337 -12.92 -24.85 -1.51
N TRP A 338 -13.00 -24.44 -2.78
CA TRP A 338 -12.22 -23.34 -3.33
C TRP A 338 -13.05 -22.07 -3.33
N SER A 339 -12.45 -20.98 -2.88
CA SER A 339 -13.00 -19.63 -3.00
C SER A 339 -11.93 -18.65 -3.49
N TRP A 340 -12.33 -17.43 -3.82
CA TRP A 340 -11.39 -16.35 -4.05
C TRP A 340 -11.73 -15.15 -3.17
N THR A 341 -10.75 -14.29 -2.94
CA THR A 341 -10.97 -13.03 -2.22
C THR A 341 -10.07 -11.91 -2.72
N MET A 342 -10.56 -10.68 -2.60
CA MET A 342 -9.83 -9.45 -2.85
C MET A 342 -9.98 -8.49 -1.67
N PRO A 343 -8.91 -7.82 -1.22
CA PRO A 343 -9.04 -6.84 -0.17
C PRO A 343 -9.88 -5.63 -0.58
N LEU A 344 -10.70 -5.17 0.35
CA LEU A 344 -11.57 -4.03 0.19
C LEU A 344 -10.85 -2.73 0.53
N THR A 345 -11.16 -1.67 -0.21
CA THR A 345 -10.79 -0.31 0.19
C THR A 345 -11.70 0.19 1.31
N GLY A 346 -13.01 0.01 1.18
CA GLY A 346 -13.97 0.40 2.20
C GLY A 346 -14.11 -0.63 3.32
N VAL A 347 -15.09 -0.39 4.19
CA VAL A 347 -15.50 -1.34 5.23
C VAL A 347 -16.99 -1.64 5.15
N PRO A 348 -17.46 -2.82 5.57
CA PRO A 348 -18.89 -3.10 5.68
C PRO A 348 -19.59 -2.23 6.74
N GLU A 349 -20.88 -1.98 6.54
CA GLU A 349 -21.78 -1.37 7.52
C GLU A 349 -22.19 -2.39 8.59
N ARG A 350 -22.46 -1.96 9.82
CA ARG A 350 -23.06 -2.83 10.84
C ARG A 350 -24.51 -3.16 10.47
N ALA A 351 -24.90 -4.42 10.57
CA ALA A 351 -26.26 -4.88 10.29
C ALA A 351 -26.71 -5.95 11.29
N GLY A 352 -27.28 -5.52 12.42
CA GLY A 352 -27.66 -6.43 13.51
C GLY A 352 -26.45 -7.17 14.09
N SER A 353 -26.49 -8.50 14.08
CA SER A 353 -25.35 -9.37 14.46
C SER A 353 -24.37 -9.64 13.31
N GLY A 354 -24.68 -9.18 12.10
CA GLY A 354 -23.85 -9.31 10.91
C GLY A 354 -23.36 -7.96 10.37
N VAL A 355 -22.97 -7.98 9.11
CA VAL A 355 -22.53 -6.78 8.38
C VAL A 355 -23.23 -6.67 7.04
N LYS A 356 -23.22 -5.48 6.46
CA LYS A 356 -23.76 -5.22 5.12
C LYS A 356 -22.70 -4.60 4.23
N HIS A 357 -22.51 -5.17 3.05
CA HIS A 357 -21.58 -4.67 2.06
C HIS A 357 -22.22 -4.74 0.67
N GLU A 358 -22.18 -3.64 -0.09
CA GLU A 358 -22.77 -3.53 -1.43
C GLU A 358 -24.23 -4.01 -1.52
N GLY A 359 -25.03 -3.69 -0.50
CA GLY A 359 -26.44 -4.08 -0.43
C GLY A 359 -26.70 -5.52 0.04
N VAL A 360 -25.67 -6.36 0.14
CA VAL A 360 -25.76 -7.74 0.64
C VAL A 360 -25.57 -7.77 2.15
N VAL A 361 -26.46 -8.46 2.86
CA VAL A 361 -26.30 -8.76 4.29
C VAL A 361 -25.51 -10.05 4.43
N TYR A 362 -24.47 -10.00 5.25
CA TYR A 362 -23.60 -11.11 5.59
C TYR A 362 -23.81 -11.50 7.05
N ARG A 363 -24.12 -12.76 7.30
CA ARG A 363 -24.16 -13.30 8.66
C ARG A 363 -22.74 -13.65 9.10
N LYS A 364 -22.42 -13.36 10.35
CA LYS A 364 -21.19 -13.85 10.96
C LYS A 364 -21.23 -15.38 11.05
N LEU A 365 -20.13 -16.03 10.70
CA LEU A 365 -19.94 -17.47 10.87
C LEU A 365 -19.23 -17.75 12.19
N TYR A 366 -17.95 -17.39 12.30
CA TYR A 366 -17.11 -17.65 13.48
C TYR A 366 -15.93 -16.67 13.53
N ASP A 367 -15.32 -16.56 14.71
CA ASP A 367 -14.02 -15.91 14.90
C ASP A 367 -12.96 -17.00 15.11
N TYR A 368 -11.74 -16.76 14.66
CA TYR A 368 -10.63 -17.69 14.85
C TYR A 368 -9.29 -16.97 14.86
N THR A 369 -8.27 -17.60 15.43
CA THR A 369 -6.89 -17.13 15.30
C THR A 369 -6.20 -17.96 14.22
N GLY A 370 -5.84 -17.34 13.12
CA GLY A 370 -5.03 -17.98 12.08
C GLY A 370 -3.54 -17.87 12.39
N MET A 371 -2.76 -18.82 11.88
CA MET A 371 -1.30 -18.80 11.93
C MET A 371 -0.73 -19.24 10.59
N VAL A 372 0.26 -18.50 10.07
CA VAL A 372 1.04 -18.93 8.90
C VAL A 372 2.02 -20.02 9.34
N THR A 373 1.97 -21.17 8.67
CA THR A 373 2.81 -22.34 8.97
C THR A 373 3.90 -22.55 7.93
N TYR A 374 3.59 -22.29 6.67
CA TYR A 374 4.53 -22.50 5.57
C TYR A 374 4.25 -21.52 4.42
N VAL A 375 5.30 -21.05 3.74
CA VAL A 375 5.15 -20.18 2.57
C VAL A 375 6.12 -20.51 1.45
N LEU A 376 5.70 -20.29 0.20
CA LEU A 376 6.53 -20.36 -1.00
C LEU A 376 6.31 -19.11 -1.86
N GLY A 377 7.32 -18.72 -2.65
CA GLY A 377 7.22 -17.62 -3.61
C GLY A 377 7.48 -16.24 -2.99
N GLU A 378 6.85 -15.22 -3.56
CA GLU A 378 7.05 -13.80 -3.23
C GLU A 378 5.81 -13.18 -2.58
N PHE A 379 6.02 -12.37 -1.55
CA PHE A 379 4.96 -11.71 -0.79
C PHE A 379 5.21 -10.20 -0.71
N TYR A 380 4.15 -9.42 -0.91
CA TYR A 380 4.23 -7.95 -0.82
C TYR A 380 4.28 -7.42 0.61
N TRP A 381 4.27 -8.31 1.61
CA TRP A 381 4.41 -7.98 3.02
C TRP A 381 5.50 -8.81 3.68
N GLN A 382 5.96 -8.36 4.84
CA GLN A 382 6.88 -9.12 5.67
C GLN A 382 6.15 -10.33 6.31
N VAL A 383 6.43 -11.54 5.82
CA VAL A 383 5.96 -12.78 6.44
C VAL A 383 6.88 -13.09 7.60
N THR A 384 6.32 -13.24 8.80
CA THR A 384 7.08 -13.56 10.01
C THR A 384 6.79 -14.98 10.46
N GLN A 385 7.76 -15.61 11.13
CA GLN A 385 7.60 -16.97 11.64
C GLN A 385 6.40 -17.04 12.61
N ASN A 386 5.49 -17.98 12.37
CA ASN A 386 4.26 -18.16 13.16
C ASN A 386 3.42 -16.87 13.24
N GLN A 387 3.41 -16.06 12.17
CA GLN A 387 2.59 -14.86 12.09
C GLN A 387 1.13 -15.20 12.40
N ARG A 388 0.54 -14.51 13.37
CA ARG A 388 -0.84 -14.75 13.81
C ARG A 388 -1.75 -13.64 13.33
N THR A 389 -2.97 -14.01 12.97
CA THR A 389 -4.02 -13.08 12.58
C THR A 389 -5.32 -13.40 13.30
N ALA A 390 -6.08 -12.38 13.69
CA ALA A 390 -7.39 -12.57 14.30
C ALA A 390 -8.45 -12.34 13.21
N ASN A 391 -9.23 -13.36 12.92
CA ASN A 391 -10.13 -13.40 11.78
C ASN A 391 -11.58 -13.50 12.22
N THR A 392 -12.46 -12.87 11.43
CA THR A 392 -13.90 -13.12 11.50
C THR A 392 -14.43 -13.37 10.10
N ASP A 393 -15.01 -14.55 9.88
CA ASP A 393 -15.61 -14.92 8.60
C ASP A 393 -17.12 -14.65 8.58
N TYR A 394 -17.59 -14.20 7.42
CA TYR A 394 -19.00 -13.94 7.17
C TYR A 394 -19.44 -14.53 5.84
N GLN A 395 -20.70 -14.94 5.77
CA GLN A 395 -21.33 -15.49 4.57
C GLN A 395 -22.53 -14.65 4.15
N GLY A 396 -22.65 -14.39 2.85
CA GLY A 396 -23.80 -13.70 2.28
C GLY A 396 -25.10 -14.46 2.54
N THR A 397 -26.23 -13.73 2.51
CA THR A 397 -27.55 -14.29 2.78
C THR A 397 -28.42 -14.35 1.53
N GLY A 398 -29.46 -15.20 1.54
CA GLY A 398 -30.40 -15.34 0.44
C GLY A 398 -29.73 -15.77 -0.87
N SER A 399 -29.97 -15.04 -1.95
CA SER A 399 -29.37 -15.31 -3.27
C SER A 399 -27.86 -15.05 -3.33
N ALA A 400 -27.27 -14.43 -2.31
CA ALA A 400 -25.84 -14.14 -2.22
C ALA A 400 -25.08 -15.14 -1.33
N ALA A 401 -25.61 -16.34 -1.09
CA ALA A 401 -25.00 -17.35 -0.20
C ALA A 401 -23.59 -17.85 -0.65
N ALA A 402 -23.22 -17.64 -1.90
CA ALA A 402 -21.86 -17.88 -2.38
C ALA A 402 -20.88 -16.81 -1.88
N LYS A 403 -21.32 -15.56 -1.65
CA LYS A 403 -20.42 -14.48 -1.25
C LYS A 403 -19.83 -14.69 0.14
N ARG A 404 -18.57 -14.30 0.29
CA ARG A 404 -17.78 -14.34 1.51
C ARG A 404 -17.25 -12.95 1.85
N LEU A 405 -17.14 -12.66 3.14
CA LEU A 405 -16.33 -11.57 3.67
C LEU A 405 -15.45 -12.11 4.78
N ASN A 406 -14.23 -11.59 4.85
CA ASN A 406 -13.34 -11.82 5.99
C ASN A 406 -12.89 -10.46 6.54
N ARG A 407 -12.85 -10.37 7.87
CA ARG A 407 -12.19 -9.29 8.60
C ARG A 407 -10.94 -9.87 9.24
N GLU A 408 -9.77 -9.51 8.74
CA GLU A 408 -8.48 -9.91 9.28
C GLU A 408 -7.89 -8.75 10.10
N GLN A 409 -7.40 -9.05 11.29
CA GLN A 409 -6.59 -8.13 12.09
C GLN A 409 -5.19 -8.71 12.26
N THR A 410 -4.18 -7.94 11.88
CA THR A 410 -2.77 -8.32 11.89
C THR A 410 -1.93 -7.35 12.73
N GLY A 411 -0.74 -7.79 13.12
CA GLY A 411 0.23 -6.97 13.88
C GLY A 411 0.22 -7.20 15.38
N ARG A 412 1.06 -6.45 16.11
CA ARG A 412 1.20 -6.52 17.58
C ARG A 412 1.41 -5.12 18.17
N GLY A 413 0.90 -4.90 19.37
CA GLY A 413 1.10 -3.65 20.10
C GLY A 413 0.42 -2.46 19.42
N GLU A 414 1.18 -1.42 19.10
CA GLU A 414 0.68 -0.17 18.51
C GLU A 414 0.53 -0.23 16.98
N GLN A 415 0.99 -1.31 16.34
CA GLN A 415 0.93 -1.50 14.88
C GLN A 415 -0.07 -2.58 14.52
N LEU A 416 -1.34 -2.30 14.83
CA LEU A 416 -2.44 -3.15 14.41
C LEU A 416 -3.01 -2.61 13.11
N GLU A 417 -3.31 -3.52 12.20
CA GLU A 417 -4.05 -3.23 10.98
C GLU A 417 -5.31 -4.11 10.94
N VAL A 418 -6.40 -3.55 10.42
CA VAL A 418 -7.63 -4.27 10.11
C VAL A 418 -7.89 -4.15 8.61
N VAL A 419 -7.88 -5.29 7.94
CA VAL A 419 -8.17 -5.42 6.51
C VAL A 419 -9.47 -6.19 6.37
N TRP A 420 -10.32 -5.73 5.46
CA TRP A 420 -11.47 -6.51 5.00
C TRP A 420 -11.19 -7.06 3.63
N SER A 421 -11.69 -8.25 3.34
CA SER A 421 -11.63 -8.85 2.02
C SER A 421 -12.98 -9.46 1.64
N ALA A 422 -13.27 -9.50 0.34
CA ALA A 422 -14.51 -10.01 -0.22
C ALA A 422 -14.26 -10.92 -1.42
N GLY A 423 -15.12 -11.92 -1.57
CA GLY A 423 -15.15 -12.74 -2.77
C GLY A 423 -16.25 -13.79 -2.72
N GLU A 424 -16.06 -14.91 -3.42
CA GLU A 424 -17.06 -15.97 -3.63
C GLU A 424 -16.46 -17.37 -3.59
#